data_AF-A0A2L0CWP1-F1
#
_entry.id   AF-A0A2L0CWP1-F1
#
_cell.length_a   1.000
_cell.length_b   1.000
_cell.length_c   1.000
_cell.angle_alpha   90.00
_cell.angle_beta   90.00
_cell.angle_gamma   90.00
#
_symmetry.space_group_name_H-M   'P 1'
#
loop_
_entity.id
_entity.type
_entity.pdbx_description
1 polymer ?
#
loop_
_entity_poly.entity_id
_entity_poly.type
_entity_poly.pdbx_seq_one_letter_code
_entity_poly.pdbx_strand_id
1 'polypeptide(L)'
;HPERPIVFLSLCYFCVSIGYLLRVWVPHEDIACDGPAIKYSSTGPNTCTVVFLLVYFFGMASSIWWVILSFTWFLAAGLKWGNEAIAGYSTYFHMAAWMLPTIQTVSVLVAGAVDGDPVSGICYVGNMNMDNLKSFVLLPLLVLLLVGTSFLVAGFVSLFRIRNVIKKQGDGSSKADKLEKLMIRIGIFSVLYTVPATIVIGCYLYENAFHDQWLESIACNCPNGLNPRIRMRPLYSVLMLKYFMALAVGITSGVWIWRGKT
;
A
#
# COMPACT_ATOMS: atom_id res chain seq x y z
N HIS A 1 -6.76 -2.95 21.73
CA HIS A 1 -7.95 -2.77 20.87
C HIS A 1 -7.59 -3.11 19.43
N PRO A 2 -8.03 -4.26 18.90
CA PRO A 2 -7.67 -4.77 17.58
C PRO A 2 -8.17 -3.89 16.44
N GLU A 3 -9.13 -2.97 16.67
CA GLU A 3 -9.55 -1.99 15.66
C GLU A 3 -8.63 -0.77 15.49
N ARG A 4 -7.73 -0.49 16.45
CA ARG A 4 -6.88 0.73 16.41
C ARG A 4 -6.01 0.85 15.15
N PRO A 5 -5.40 -0.22 14.60
CA PRO A 5 -4.65 -0.13 13.35
C PRO A 5 -5.48 0.40 12.17
N ILE A 6 -6.81 0.18 12.16
CA ILE A 6 -7.69 0.65 11.07
C ILE A 6 -7.77 2.19 11.05
N VAL A 7 -7.71 2.84 12.22
CA VAL A 7 -7.71 4.31 12.32
C VAL A 7 -6.43 4.88 11.70
N PHE A 8 -5.28 4.32 12.03
CA PHE A 8 -3.99 4.75 11.46
C PHE A 8 -3.89 4.46 9.97
N LEU A 9 -4.45 3.35 9.52
CA LEU A 9 -4.55 3.01 8.09
C LEU A 9 -5.39 4.06 7.34
N SER A 10 -6.55 4.45 7.88
CA SER A 10 -7.36 5.53 7.31
C SER A 10 -6.61 6.87 7.27
N LEU A 11 -5.87 7.21 8.33
CA LEU A 11 -5.03 8.42 8.35
C LEU A 11 -3.96 8.37 7.25
N CYS A 12 -3.30 7.23 7.06
CA CYS A 12 -2.30 7.07 6.01
C CYS A 12 -2.92 7.29 4.62
N TYR A 13 -4.07 6.67 4.32
CA TYR A 13 -4.74 6.86 3.04
C TYR A 13 -5.29 8.28 2.83
N PHE A 14 -5.66 8.97 3.91
CA PHE A 14 -6.01 10.38 3.84
C PHE A 14 -4.80 11.22 3.38
N CYS A 15 -3.62 11.02 3.97
CA CYS A 15 -2.39 11.70 3.55
C CYS A 15 -1.97 11.33 2.12
N VAL A 16 -2.08 10.06 1.72
CA VAL A 16 -1.83 9.62 0.34
C VAL A 16 -2.78 10.35 -0.63
N SER A 17 -4.06 10.46 -0.27
CA SER A 17 -5.06 11.17 -1.08
C SER A 17 -4.72 12.65 -1.23
N ILE A 18 -4.25 13.31 -0.16
CA ILE A 18 -3.73 14.70 -0.25
C ILE A 18 -2.57 14.76 -1.25
N GLY A 19 -1.63 13.82 -1.21
CA GLY A 19 -0.50 13.76 -2.14
C GLY A 19 -0.94 13.74 -3.61
N TYR A 20 -1.93 12.92 -3.97
CA TYR A 20 -2.50 12.92 -5.32
C TYR A 20 -3.29 14.19 -5.65
N LEU A 21 -4.03 14.75 -4.68
CA LEU A 21 -4.85 15.94 -4.86
C LEU A 21 -4.05 17.24 -4.93
N LEU A 22 -2.80 17.28 -4.48
CA LEU A 22 -1.96 18.47 -4.56
C LEU A 22 -1.81 18.99 -5.99
N ARG A 23 -1.87 18.11 -7.00
CA ARG A 23 -1.86 18.46 -8.43
C ARG A 23 -3.03 19.36 -8.86
N VAL A 24 -4.13 19.37 -8.10
CA VAL A 24 -5.28 20.27 -8.38
C VAL A 24 -4.92 21.73 -8.13
N TRP A 25 -4.03 21.98 -7.16
CA TRP A 25 -3.65 23.33 -6.72
C TRP A 25 -2.31 23.77 -7.27
N VAL A 26 -1.39 22.83 -7.50
CA VAL A 26 -0.06 23.09 -8.03
C VAL A 26 0.07 22.44 -9.40
N PRO A 27 0.51 23.18 -10.44
CA PRO A 27 0.72 22.61 -11.77
C PRO A 27 1.65 21.40 -11.75
N HIS A 28 1.35 20.41 -12.59
CA HIS A 28 2.19 19.23 -12.73
C HIS A 28 3.62 19.55 -13.18
N GLU A 29 3.82 20.66 -13.90
CA GLU A 29 5.12 21.15 -14.34
C GLU A 29 6.04 21.47 -13.15
N ASP A 30 5.51 22.09 -12.10
CA ASP A 30 6.28 22.45 -10.90
C ASP A 30 6.59 21.24 -10.01
N ILE A 31 5.74 20.21 -10.08
CA ILE A 31 5.88 18.98 -9.29
C ILE A 31 6.84 18.01 -10.00
N ALA A 32 6.45 17.53 -11.17
CA ALA A 32 7.04 16.36 -11.80
C ALA A 32 8.04 16.67 -12.93
N CYS A 33 8.14 17.93 -13.38
CA CYS A 33 9.02 18.32 -14.48
C CYS A 33 10.25 19.12 -14.02
N ASP A 34 11.25 19.15 -14.90
CA ASP A 34 12.37 20.08 -14.89
C ASP A 34 12.43 20.76 -16.27
N GLY A 35 11.76 21.91 -16.39
CA GLY A 35 11.48 22.55 -17.68
C GLY A 35 10.66 21.65 -18.60
N PRO A 36 11.11 21.39 -19.85
CA PRO A 36 10.39 20.54 -20.80
C PRO A 36 10.56 19.04 -20.54
N ALA A 37 11.42 18.62 -19.60
CA ALA A 37 11.73 17.23 -19.32
C ALA A 37 11.08 16.75 -18.03
N ILE A 38 10.87 15.43 -17.89
CA ILE A 38 10.48 14.83 -16.61
C ILE A 38 11.63 14.91 -15.61
N LYS A 39 11.32 15.07 -14.33
CA LYS A 39 12.32 15.09 -13.26
C LYS A 39 12.85 13.67 -13.02
N TYR A 40 14.13 13.42 -13.35
CA TYR A 40 14.77 12.11 -13.16
C TYR A 40 15.36 11.91 -11.76
N SER A 41 15.62 13.00 -11.03
CA SER A 41 16.08 12.96 -9.65
C SER A 41 15.66 14.24 -8.95
N SER A 42 15.10 14.09 -7.75
CA SER A 42 14.77 15.19 -6.86
C SER A 42 15.56 15.04 -5.56
N THR A 43 16.45 15.99 -5.29
CA THR A 43 17.19 16.10 -4.04
C THR A 43 16.80 17.38 -3.31
N GLY A 44 16.46 17.28 -2.03
CA GLY A 44 16.18 18.41 -1.16
C GLY A 44 14.68 18.74 -0.95
N PRO A 45 14.38 19.81 -0.19
CA PRO A 45 13.01 20.17 0.17
C PRO A 45 12.35 20.99 -0.94
N ASN A 46 11.53 20.33 -1.76
CA ASN A 46 10.74 20.97 -2.81
C ASN A 46 9.35 20.30 -2.89
N THR A 47 8.47 20.81 -3.75
CA THR A 47 7.09 20.28 -3.89
C THR A 47 7.08 18.81 -4.32
N CYS A 48 8.00 18.40 -5.20
CA CYS A 48 8.18 17.01 -5.60
C CYS A 48 8.45 16.11 -4.38
N THR A 49 9.39 16.50 -3.53
CA THR A 49 9.72 15.77 -2.29
C THR A 49 8.53 15.75 -1.32
N VAL A 50 7.77 16.84 -1.18
CA VAL A 50 6.55 16.86 -0.33
C VAL A 50 5.51 15.87 -0.83
N VAL A 51 5.25 15.84 -2.13
CA VAL A 51 4.31 14.89 -2.74
C VAL A 51 4.80 13.45 -2.59
N PHE A 52 6.10 13.20 -2.84
CA PHE A 52 6.73 11.92 -2.60
C PHE A 52 6.55 11.46 -1.15
N LEU A 53 6.80 12.34 -0.16
CA LEU A 53 6.60 12.02 1.25
C LEU A 53 5.13 11.67 1.55
N LEU A 54 4.18 12.45 1.03
CA LEU A 54 2.76 12.18 1.25
C LEU A 54 2.30 10.83 0.67
N VAL A 55 2.82 10.44 -0.50
CA VAL A 55 2.39 9.22 -1.19
C VAL A 55 3.20 8.00 -0.75
N TYR A 56 4.53 8.08 -0.72
CA TYR A 56 5.41 6.96 -0.43
C TYR A 56 5.47 6.62 1.06
N PHE A 57 5.76 7.58 1.94
CA PHE A 57 5.89 7.31 3.37
C PHE A 57 4.58 6.78 3.96
N PHE A 58 3.47 7.47 3.70
CA PHE A 58 2.17 7.03 4.21
C PHE A 58 1.66 5.77 3.49
N GLY A 59 1.99 5.58 2.21
CA GLY A 59 1.72 4.33 1.49
C GLY A 59 2.38 3.13 2.19
N MET A 60 3.69 3.21 2.46
CA MET A 60 4.45 2.17 3.16
C MET A 60 3.97 1.99 4.60
N ALA A 61 3.72 3.08 5.33
CA ALA A 61 3.15 3.02 6.68
C ALA A 61 1.80 2.30 6.69
N SER A 62 0.94 2.53 5.69
CA SER A 62 -0.35 1.84 5.58
C SER A 62 -0.19 0.32 5.43
N SER A 63 0.79 -0.13 4.65
CA SER A 63 1.07 -1.55 4.46
C SER A 63 1.57 -2.20 5.74
N ILE A 64 2.39 -1.50 6.52
CA ILE A 64 2.85 -2.01 7.82
C ILE A 64 1.70 -2.03 8.84
N TRP A 65 0.84 -1.02 8.85
CA TRP A 65 -0.37 -1.02 9.67
C TRP A 65 -1.30 -2.19 9.33
N TRP A 66 -1.39 -2.57 8.05
CA TRP A 66 -2.11 -3.77 7.63
C TRP A 66 -1.45 -5.07 8.11
N VAL A 67 -0.12 -5.18 8.08
CA VAL A 67 0.59 -6.33 8.68
C VAL A 67 0.33 -6.41 10.18
N ILE A 68 0.39 -5.30 10.90
CA ILE A 68 0.07 -5.23 12.34
C ILE A 68 -1.38 -5.61 12.60
N LEU A 69 -2.32 -5.16 11.77
CA LEU A 69 -3.73 -5.57 11.84
C LEU A 69 -3.87 -7.08 11.69
N SER A 70 -3.22 -7.66 10.69
CA SER A 70 -3.23 -9.11 10.42
C SER A 70 -2.61 -9.90 11.57
N PHE A 71 -1.50 -9.41 12.12
CA PHE A 71 -0.82 -10.01 13.27
C PHE A 71 -1.67 -9.97 14.53
N THR A 72 -2.18 -8.79 14.91
CA THR A 72 -3.02 -8.63 16.10
C THR A 72 -4.34 -9.39 15.97
N TRP A 73 -4.87 -9.50 14.76
CA TRP A 73 -6.01 -10.37 14.47
C TRP A 73 -5.66 -11.84 14.69
N PHE A 74 -4.51 -12.32 14.20
CA PHE A 74 -4.04 -13.68 14.49
C PHE A 74 -3.84 -13.93 15.99
N LEU A 75 -3.25 -13.00 16.73
CA LEU A 75 -3.08 -13.15 18.19
C LEU A 75 -4.43 -13.28 18.91
N ALA A 76 -5.41 -12.46 18.53
CA ALA A 76 -6.76 -12.54 19.08
C ALA A 76 -7.47 -13.85 18.67
N ALA A 77 -7.36 -14.23 17.40
CA ALA A 77 -8.06 -15.35 16.77
C ALA A 77 -7.49 -16.72 17.13
N GLY A 78 -6.18 -16.89 17.01
CA GLY A 78 -5.51 -18.16 17.23
C GLY A 78 -4.99 -18.35 18.65
N LEU A 79 -4.41 -17.30 19.23
CA LEU A 79 -3.82 -17.38 20.57
C LEU A 79 -4.76 -16.89 21.68
N LYS A 80 -5.98 -16.45 21.33
CA LYS A 80 -7.00 -15.97 22.27
C LYS A 80 -6.51 -14.83 23.16
N TRP A 81 -5.58 -14.01 22.68
CA TRP A 81 -5.07 -12.89 23.45
C TRP A 81 -6.19 -11.87 23.74
N GLY A 82 -6.26 -11.42 24.99
CA GLY A 82 -7.17 -10.36 25.41
C GLY A 82 -6.77 -8.99 24.87
N ASN A 83 -7.73 -8.06 24.83
CA ASN A 83 -7.51 -6.69 24.37
C ASN A 83 -6.42 -5.94 25.14
N GLU A 84 -6.30 -6.23 26.44
CA GLU A 84 -5.31 -5.65 27.35
C GLU A 84 -3.90 -6.15 27.05
N ALA A 85 -3.74 -7.46 26.83
CA ALA A 85 -2.47 -8.05 26.42
C ALA A 85 -1.96 -7.42 25.12
N ILE A 86 -2.82 -7.28 24.10
CA ILE A 86 -2.46 -6.63 22.83
C ILE A 86 -2.13 -5.14 23.05
N ALA A 87 -2.87 -4.44 23.90
CA ALA A 87 -2.63 -3.02 24.19
C ALA A 87 -1.28 -2.78 24.87
N GLY A 88 -0.81 -3.72 25.70
CA GLY A 88 0.51 -3.67 26.33
C GLY A 88 1.68 -3.62 25.34
N TYR A 89 1.51 -4.13 24.12
CA TYR A 89 2.53 -4.10 23.06
C TYR A 89 2.37 -2.93 22.08
N SER A 90 1.43 -2.00 22.31
CA SER A 90 1.13 -0.92 21.36
C SER A 90 2.34 -0.06 21.00
N THR A 91 3.22 0.23 21.96
CA THR A 91 4.47 1.00 21.71
C THR A 91 5.33 0.33 20.65
N TYR A 92 5.49 -1.00 20.69
CA TYR A 92 6.27 -1.73 19.69
C TYR A 92 5.62 -1.69 18.30
N PHE A 93 4.30 -1.80 18.23
CA PHE A 93 3.56 -1.67 16.97
C PHE A 93 3.74 -0.28 16.36
N HIS A 94 3.65 0.78 17.16
CA HIS A 94 3.88 2.15 16.71
C HIS A 94 5.32 2.39 16.25
N MET A 95 6.30 1.89 17.00
CA MET A 95 7.71 2.00 16.60
C MET A 95 7.94 1.33 15.23
N ALA A 96 7.46 0.10 15.04
CA ALA A 96 7.59 -0.59 13.76
C ALA A 96 6.87 0.15 12.62
N ALA A 97 5.63 0.60 12.85
CA ALA A 97 4.80 1.26 11.84
C ALA A 97 5.37 2.60 11.35
N TRP A 98 6.13 3.32 12.17
CA TRP A 98 6.66 4.64 11.82
C TRP A 98 8.15 4.61 11.47
N MET A 99 8.95 3.78 12.13
CA MET A 99 10.40 3.75 11.89
C MET A 99 10.75 3.02 10.59
N LEU A 100 10.06 1.92 10.26
CA LEU A 100 10.36 1.19 9.03
C LEU A 100 10.11 2.03 7.75
N PRO A 101 8.96 2.74 7.60
CA PRO A 101 8.75 3.64 6.47
C PRO A 101 9.70 4.84 6.50
N THR A 102 10.10 5.31 7.68
CA THR A 102 11.10 6.39 7.81
C THR A 102 12.44 5.94 7.24
N ILE A 103 12.93 4.76 7.62
CA ILE A 103 14.19 4.22 7.11
C ILE A 103 14.12 4.03 5.58
N GLN A 104 13.02 3.49 5.07
CA GLN A 104 12.80 3.32 3.63
C GLN A 104 12.82 4.68 2.90
N THR A 105 12.04 5.63 3.39
CA THR A 105 11.95 6.99 2.83
C THR A 105 13.31 7.69 2.81
N VAL A 106 14.04 7.64 3.93
CA VAL A 106 15.40 8.22 4.02
C VAL A 106 16.34 7.53 3.02
N SER A 107 16.26 6.21 2.88
CA SER A 107 17.09 5.47 1.92
C SER A 107 16.83 5.91 0.48
N VAL A 108 15.56 6.12 0.10
CA VAL A 108 15.17 6.65 -1.22
C VAL A 108 15.71 8.06 -1.44
N LEU A 109 15.61 8.94 -0.45
CA LEU A 109 16.09 10.32 -0.55
C LEU A 109 17.61 10.39 -0.67
N VAL A 110 18.34 9.61 0.13
CA VAL A 110 19.81 9.54 0.07
C VAL A 110 20.28 8.97 -1.27
N ALA A 111 19.53 8.02 -1.84
CA ALA A 111 19.82 7.49 -3.16
C ALA A 111 19.48 8.45 -4.32
N GLY A 112 18.85 9.60 -4.04
CA GLY A 112 18.38 10.52 -5.09
C GLY A 112 17.36 9.86 -6.04
N ALA A 113 16.63 8.85 -5.57
CA ALA A 113 15.81 7.95 -6.38
C ALA A 113 14.37 8.45 -6.61
N VAL A 114 14.05 9.66 -6.16
CA VAL A 114 12.74 10.29 -6.36
C VAL A 114 12.68 10.87 -7.76
N ASP A 115 11.72 10.42 -8.57
CA ASP A 115 11.50 10.83 -9.95
C ASP A 115 10.02 11.21 -10.20
N GLY A 116 9.80 11.98 -11.26
CA GLY A 116 8.48 12.40 -11.71
C GLY A 116 7.76 11.28 -12.44
N ASP A 117 6.47 11.15 -12.19
CA ASP A 117 5.56 10.25 -12.89
C ASP A 117 4.92 10.98 -14.09
N PRO A 118 5.21 10.57 -15.34
CA PRO A 118 4.70 11.24 -16.54
C PRO A 118 3.18 11.10 -16.73
N VAL A 119 2.53 10.15 -16.04
CA VAL A 119 1.09 9.88 -16.18
C VAL A 119 0.31 10.63 -15.11
N SER A 120 0.66 10.42 -13.85
CA SER A 120 -0.06 11.03 -12.73
C SER A 120 0.39 12.45 -12.42
N GLY A 121 1.54 12.91 -12.93
CA GLY A 121 2.06 14.26 -12.73
C GLY A 121 2.46 14.54 -11.28
N ILE A 122 2.83 13.49 -10.53
CA ILE A 122 3.33 13.55 -9.16
C ILE A 122 4.77 13.08 -9.11
N CYS A 123 5.40 13.13 -7.93
CA CYS A 123 6.68 12.48 -7.71
C CYS A 123 6.54 11.20 -6.88
N TYR A 124 7.25 10.17 -7.30
CA TYR A 124 7.34 8.89 -6.61
C TYR A 124 8.76 8.32 -6.78
N VAL A 125 8.99 7.05 -6.43
CA VAL A 125 10.26 6.37 -6.67
C VAL A 125 10.10 5.29 -7.72
N GLY A 126 11.05 5.22 -8.65
CA GLY A 126 11.11 4.15 -9.64
C GLY A 126 10.13 4.29 -10.78
N ASN A 127 9.70 5.51 -11.12
CA ASN A 127 8.92 5.74 -12.34
C ASN A 127 9.78 5.62 -13.60
N MET A 128 11.02 6.11 -13.54
CA MET A 128 11.96 6.15 -14.67
C MET A 128 13.12 5.15 -14.52
N ASN A 129 13.31 4.59 -13.31
CA ASN A 129 14.37 3.61 -13.02
C ASN A 129 13.78 2.35 -12.39
N MET A 130 13.79 1.24 -13.12
CA MET A 130 13.21 -0.04 -12.69
C MET A 130 14.00 -0.73 -11.57
N ASP A 131 15.30 -0.44 -11.41
CA ASP A 131 16.08 -0.95 -10.27
C ASP A 131 15.65 -0.30 -8.96
N ASN A 132 15.34 1.00 -9.00
CA ASN A 132 14.74 1.71 -7.87
C ASN A 132 13.33 1.19 -7.57
N LEU A 133 12.51 0.95 -8.61
CA LEU A 133 11.18 0.36 -8.45
C LEU A 133 11.24 -1.00 -7.75
N LYS A 134 12.12 -1.90 -8.21
CA LYS A 134 12.32 -3.22 -7.61
C LYS A 134 12.74 -3.13 -6.15
N SER A 135 13.75 -2.31 -5.88
CA SER A 135 14.41 -2.26 -4.57
C SER A 135 13.58 -1.53 -3.50
N PHE A 136 12.97 -0.40 -3.86
CA PHE A 136 12.31 0.48 -2.90
C PHE A 136 10.79 0.32 -2.86
N VAL A 137 10.17 -0.33 -3.84
CA VAL A 137 8.71 -0.50 -3.89
C VAL A 137 8.34 -1.97 -3.90
N LEU A 138 8.74 -2.69 -4.94
CA LEU A 138 8.27 -4.06 -5.18
C LEU A 138 8.73 -5.03 -4.08
N LEU A 139 10.02 -5.03 -3.75
CA LEU A 139 10.58 -5.93 -2.74
C LEU A 139 9.96 -5.70 -1.35
N PRO A 140 9.90 -4.46 -0.81
CA PRO A 140 9.18 -4.20 0.43
C PRO A 140 7.72 -4.62 0.42
N LEU A 141 6.97 -4.29 -0.64
CA LEU A 141 5.54 -4.64 -0.72
C LEU A 141 5.33 -6.14 -0.79
N LEU A 142 6.16 -6.89 -1.53
CA LEU A 142 6.11 -8.35 -1.57
C LEU A 142 6.39 -8.97 -0.20
N VAL A 143 7.44 -8.53 0.49
CA VAL A 143 7.77 -9.03 1.82
C VAL A 143 6.63 -8.75 2.80
N LEU A 144 6.12 -7.52 2.83
CA LEU A 144 5.01 -7.15 3.72
C LEU A 144 3.74 -7.95 3.40
N LEU A 145 3.40 -8.12 2.12
CA LEU A 145 2.25 -8.91 1.69
C LEU A 145 2.37 -10.37 2.12
N LEU A 146 3.53 -11.01 1.91
CA LEU A 146 3.77 -12.39 2.31
C LEU A 146 3.66 -12.55 3.83
N VAL A 147 4.26 -11.63 4.60
CA VAL A 147 4.17 -11.66 6.07
C VAL A 147 2.73 -11.49 6.53
N GLY A 148 2.01 -10.47 6.06
CA GLY A 148 0.62 -10.23 6.48
C GLY A 148 -0.34 -11.35 6.06
N THR A 149 -0.20 -11.87 4.84
CA THR A 149 -1.01 -13.01 4.37
C THR A 149 -0.72 -14.28 5.18
N SER A 150 0.52 -14.53 5.59
CA SER A 150 0.84 -15.68 6.45
C SER A 150 0.10 -15.61 7.79
N PHE A 151 0.02 -14.43 8.42
CA PHE A 151 -0.77 -14.22 9.64
C PHE A 151 -2.27 -14.38 9.41
N LEU A 152 -2.79 -13.89 8.28
CA LEU A 152 -4.19 -14.09 7.92
C LEU A 152 -4.53 -15.57 7.76
N VAL A 153 -3.71 -16.33 7.03
CA VAL A 153 -3.93 -17.77 6.85
C VAL A 153 -3.88 -18.49 8.20
N ALA A 154 -2.88 -18.20 9.04
CA ALA A 154 -2.76 -18.79 10.37
C ALA A 154 -3.97 -18.46 11.27
N GLY A 155 -4.48 -17.23 11.21
CA GLY A 155 -5.66 -16.82 11.98
C GLY A 155 -6.94 -17.47 11.47
N PHE A 156 -7.13 -17.60 10.15
CA PHE A 156 -8.28 -18.31 9.59
C PHE A 156 -8.28 -19.78 9.98
N VAL A 157 -7.14 -20.47 9.82
CA VAL A 157 -7.00 -21.89 10.23
C VAL A 157 -7.33 -22.06 11.71
N SER A 158 -6.85 -21.15 12.56
CA SER A 158 -7.13 -21.22 14.00
C SER A 158 -8.60 -20.97 14.34
N LEU A 159 -9.26 -20.00 13.69
CA LEU A 159 -10.69 -19.75 13.87
C LEU A 159 -11.55 -20.94 13.44
N PHE A 160 -11.25 -21.53 12.27
CA PHE A 160 -12.00 -22.69 11.79
C PHE A 160 -11.84 -23.89 12.72
N ARG A 161 -10.64 -24.13 13.26
CA ARG A 161 -10.41 -25.19 14.26
C ARG A 161 -11.25 -24.97 15.52
N ILE A 162 -11.27 -23.76 16.06
CA ILE A 162 -12.03 -23.43 17.28
C ILE A 162 -13.54 -23.55 17.03
N ARG A 163 -14.05 -22.99 15.93
CA ARG A 163 -15.48 -23.03 15.59
C ARG A 163 -16.01 -24.44 15.38
N ASN A 164 -15.21 -25.31 14.76
CA ASN A 164 -15.58 -26.72 14.58
C ASN A 164 -15.70 -27.48 15.91
N VAL A 165 -14.95 -27.08 16.94
CA VAL A 165 -15.03 -27.67 18.29
C VAL A 165 -16.21 -27.09 19.08
N ILE A 166 -16.41 -25.77 19.05
CA ILE A 166 -17.49 -25.10 19.79
C ILE A 166 -18.88 -25.47 19.25
N LYS A 167 -19.03 -25.61 17.92
CA LYS A 167 -20.29 -26.05 17.30
C LYS A 167 -20.71 -27.46 17.77
N LYS A 168 -19.78 -28.27 18.29
CA LYS A 168 -20.06 -29.58 18.89
C LYS A 168 -20.44 -29.50 20.38
N GLN A 169 -20.14 -28.40 21.07
CA GLN A 169 -20.34 -28.24 22.52
C GLN A 169 -21.54 -27.34 22.90
N GLY A 170 -22.22 -26.72 21.94
CA GLY A 170 -23.56 -26.14 22.14
C GLY A 170 -23.68 -24.90 23.03
N ASP A 171 -22.60 -24.41 23.65
CA ASP A 171 -22.66 -23.27 24.58
C ASP A 171 -21.95 -22.03 24.01
N GLY A 172 -22.73 -21.01 23.69
CA GLY A 172 -22.29 -19.74 23.13
C GLY A 172 -22.76 -18.57 24.00
N SER A 173 -21.99 -18.22 25.03
CA SER A 173 -22.24 -17.01 25.83
C SER A 173 -22.36 -15.77 24.94
N SER A 174 -23.37 -14.92 25.19
CA SER A 174 -23.67 -13.72 24.38
C SER A 174 -22.53 -12.70 24.27
N LYS A 175 -21.55 -12.72 25.18
CA LYS A 175 -20.33 -11.91 25.11
C LYS A 175 -19.30 -12.48 24.13
N ALA A 176 -19.16 -13.80 24.07
CA ALA A 176 -18.25 -14.48 23.15
C ALA A 176 -18.71 -14.31 21.69
N ASP A 177 -20.02 -14.39 21.44
CA ASP A 177 -20.60 -14.19 20.10
C ASP A 177 -20.35 -12.76 19.55
N LYS A 178 -20.38 -11.74 20.41
CA LYS A 178 -20.04 -10.35 20.02
C LYS A 178 -18.56 -10.21 19.63
N LEU A 179 -17.66 -10.84 20.39
CA LEU A 179 -16.23 -10.81 20.12
C LEU A 179 -15.90 -11.57 18.83
N GLU A 180 -16.51 -12.74 18.62
CA GLU A 180 -16.38 -13.54 17.40
C GLU A 180 -16.84 -12.75 16.17
N LYS A 181 -18.02 -12.11 16.23
CA LYS A 181 -18.53 -11.24 15.15
C LYS A 181 -17.56 -10.10 14.83
N LEU A 182 -16.99 -9.44 15.85
CA LEU A 182 -16.00 -8.39 15.65
C LEU A 182 -14.76 -8.92 14.93
N MET A 183 -14.26 -10.08 15.33
CA MET A 183 -13.06 -10.69 14.76
C MET A 183 -13.27 -11.17 13.33
N ILE A 184 -14.40 -11.80 13.01
CA ILE A 184 -14.76 -12.16 11.63
C ILE A 184 -14.78 -10.93 10.75
N ARG A 185 -15.39 -9.85 11.24
CA ARG A 185 -15.48 -8.58 10.53
C ARG A 185 -14.06 -8.06 10.21
N ILE A 186 -13.15 -8.03 11.20
CA ILE A 186 -11.77 -7.54 11.03
C ILE A 186 -10.99 -8.43 10.04
N GLY A 187 -11.23 -9.75 10.08
CA GLY A 187 -10.65 -10.69 9.12
C GLY A 187 -11.10 -10.41 7.69
N ILE A 188 -12.40 -10.17 7.47
CA ILE A 188 -12.95 -9.80 6.15
C ILE A 188 -12.29 -8.50 5.65
N PHE A 189 -12.19 -7.48 6.50
CA PHE A 189 -11.54 -6.23 6.13
C PHE A 189 -10.07 -6.44 5.72
N SER A 190 -9.34 -7.28 6.44
CA SER A 190 -7.92 -7.57 6.15
C SER A 190 -7.75 -8.35 4.84
N VAL A 191 -8.68 -9.27 4.51
CA VAL A 191 -8.72 -9.96 3.21
C VAL A 191 -9.05 -8.98 2.08
N LEU A 192 -10.01 -8.09 2.30
CA LEU A 192 -10.37 -7.06 1.31
C LEU A 192 -9.20 -6.12 1.00
N TYR A 193 -8.32 -5.81 1.96
CA TYR A 193 -7.08 -5.07 1.71
C TYR A 193 -6.09 -5.85 0.82
N THR A 194 -6.04 -7.18 0.97
CA THR A 194 -5.08 -8.03 0.25
C THR A 194 -5.30 -7.96 -1.26
N VAL A 195 -6.55 -7.81 -1.72
CA VAL A 195 -6.90 -7.79 -3.14
C VAL A 195 -6.36 -6.56 -3.89
N PRO A 196 -6.59 -5.31 -3.44
CA PRO A 196 -5.95 -4.15 -4.07
C PRO A 196 -4.43 -4.19 -3.98
N ALA A 197 -3.87 -4.66 -2.86
CA ALA A 197 -2.41 -4.75 -2.69
C ALA A 197 -1.76 -5.71 -3.70
N THR A 198 -2.35 -6.89 -3.93
CA THR A 198 -1.85 -7.85 -4.95
C THR A 198 -2.00 -7.29 -6.36
N ILE A 199 -3.09 -6.58 -6.66
CA ILE A 199 -3.29 -5.95 -7.97
C ILE A 199 -2.24 -4.85 -8.21
N VAL A 200 -1.98 -3.99 -7.22
CA VAL A 200 -0.94 -2.95 -7.31
C VAL A 200 0.44 -3.56 -7.56
N ILE A 201 0.80 -4.64 -6.85
CA ILE A 201 2.04 -5.38 -7.11
C ILE A 201 2.06 -5.95 -8.53
N GLY A 202 0.94 -6.50 -9.01
CA GLY A 202 0.80 -6.97 -10.39
C GLY A 202 1.02 -5.86 -11.43
N CYS A 203 0.49 -4.66 -11.18
CA CYS A 203 0.75 -3.48 -12.00
C CYS A 203 2.23 -3.10 -12.00
N TYR A 204 2.90 -3.11 -10.83
CA TYR A 204 4.35 -2.85 -10.76
C TYR A 204 5.20 -3.91 -11.46
N LEU A 205 4.80 -5.19 -11.40
CA LEU A 205 5.47 -6.26 -12.14
C LEU A 205 5.31 -6.09 -13.65
N TYR A 206 4.11 -5.71 -14.11
CA TYR A 206 3.87 -5.34 -15.49
C TYR A 206 4.74 -4.16 -15.91
N GLU A 207 4.80 -3.10 -15.09
CA GLU A 207 5.65 -1.95 -15.35
C GLU A 207 7.12 -2.37 -15.47
N ASN A 208 7.66 -3.06 -14.47
CA ASN A 208 9.03 -3.55 -14.49
C ASN A 208 9.38 -4.45 -15.70
N ALA A 209 8.42 -5.23 -16.22
CA ALA A 209 8.67 -6.16 -17.32
C ALA A 209 8.69 -5.49 -18.70
N PHE A 210 7.88 -4.44 -18.89
CA PHE A 210 7.66 -3.84 -20.19
C PHE A 210 8.16 -2.39 -20.30
N HIS A 211 8.67 -1.79 -19.21
CA HIS A 211 9.09 -0.39 -19.15
C HIS A 211 10.05 0.01 -20.27
N ASP A 212 11.15 -0.73 -20.39
CA ASP A 212 12.21 -0.40 -21.35
C ASP A 212 11.70 -0.47 -22.80
N GLN A 213 10.85 -1.44 -23.10
CA GLN A 213 10.32 -1.69 -24.44
C GLN A 213 9.40 -0.56 -24.90
N TRP A 214 8.53 -0.05 -24.02
CA TRP A 214 7.69 1.09 -24.39
C TRP A 214 8.47 2.40 -24.42
N LEU A 215 9.45 2.58 -23.51
CA LEU A 215 10.22 3.81 -23.43
C LEU A 215 11.08 3.98 -24.68
N GLU A 216 11.72 2.90 -25.14
CA GLU A 216 12.46 2.86 -26.41
C GLU A 216 11.56 3.24 -27.60
N SER A 217 10.33 2.71 -27.64
CA SER A 217 9.38 2.98 -28.72
C SER A 217 8.86 4.42 -28.76
N ILE A 218 8.83 5.10 -27.61
CA ILE A 218 8.37 6.49 -27.48
C ILE A 218 9.53 7.46 -27.79
N ALA A 219 10.74 7.16 -27.31
CA ALA A 219 11.91 8.02 -27.47
C ALA A 219 12.48 8.00 -28.90
N CYS A 220 12.44 6.85 -29.59
CA CYS A 220 13.02 6.71 -30.93
C CYS A 220 12.01 7.00 -32.06
N ASN A 221 11.64 8.28 -32.23
CA ASN A 221 10.83 8.76 -33.36
C ASN A 221 11.69 9.19 -34.57
N CYS A 222 12.74 8.42 -34.91
CA CYS A 222 13.63 8.75 -36.01
C CYS A 222 12.94 8.47 -37.38
N PRO A 223 12.85 9.46 -38.30
CA PRO A 223 12.14 9.31 -39.58
C PRO A 223 12.68 8.22 -40.51
N ASN A 224 13.94 7.81 -40.35
CA ASN A 224 14.66 6.91 -41.27
C ASN A 224 14.90 5.49 -40.70
N GLY A 225 14.23 5.12 -39.60
CA GLY A 225 14.34 3.77 -39.03
C GLY A 225 13.60 2.75 -39.91
N LEU A 226 14.35 1.89 -40.60
CA LEU A 226 13.90 0.85 -41.54
C LEU A 226 13.00 -0.27 -40.97
N ASN A 227 12.34 -0.08 -39.84
CA ASN A 227 11.32 -1.02 -39.38
C ASN A 227 10.24 -0.29 -38.58
N PRO A 228 8.96 -0.36 -38.99
CA PRO A 228 7.83 -0.09 -38.11
C PRO A 228 7.73 -1.27 -37.12
N ARG A 229 8.74 -1.44 -36.26
CA ARG A 229 8.66 -2.39 -35.15
C ARG A 229 7.45 -1.98 -34.34
N ILE A 230 6.59 -2.96 -34.06
CA ILE A 230 5.38 -2.88 -33.25
C ILE A 230 5.64 -1.88 -32.10
N ARG A 231 5.05 -0.69 -32.18
CA ARG A 231 5.19 0.32 -31.12
C ARG A 231 4.44 -0.20 -29.91
N MET A 232 5.14 -0.90 -29.03
CA MET A 232 4.57 -1.33 -27.76
C MET A 232 4.30 -0.09 -26.93
N ARG A 233 3.02 0.20 -26.73
CA ARG A 233 2.57 1.27 -25.84
C ARG A 233 2.16 0.65 -24.52
N PRO A 234 2.33 1.37 -23.40
CA PRO A 234 1.82 0.88 -22.13
C PRO A 234 0.30 0.75 -22.21
N LEU A 235 -0.22 -0.32 -21.62
CA LEU A 235 -1.67 -0.50 -21.47
C LEU A 235 -2.18 0.54 -20.46
N TYR A 236 -2.79 1.61 -20.97
CA TYR A 236 -3.28 2.71 -20.13
C TYR A 236 -4.26 2.23 -19.04
N SER A 237 -5.05 1.18 -19.33
CA SER A 237 -5.93 0.55 -18.34
C SER A 237 -5.18 -0.02 -17.13
N VAL A 238 -3.99 -0.62 -17.33
CA VAL A 238 -3.17 -1.17 -16.23
C VAL A 238 -2.57 -0.05 -15.39
N LEU A 239 -2.14 1.03 -16.04
CA LEU A 239 -1.61 2.21 -15.35
C LEU A 239 -2.70 2.87 -14.47
N MET A 240 -3.90 3.07 -15.03
CA MET A 240 -5.02 3.63 -14.26
C MET A 240 -5.48 2.70 -13.14
N LEU A 241 -5.44 1.39 -13.37
CA LEU A 241 -5.77 0.38 -12.36
C LEU A 241 -4.85 0.47 -11.14
N LYS A 242 -3.55 0.74 -11.34
CA LYS A 242 -2.58 0.94 -10.25
C LYS A 242 -3.06 2.04 -9.29
N TYR A 243 -3.34 3.23 -9.80
CA TYR A 243 -3.75 4.36 -8.96
C TYR A 243 -5.11 4.14 -8.31
N PHE A 244 -6.06 3.56 -9.05
CA PHE A 244 -7.38 3.22 -8.52
C PHE A 244 -7.26 2.24 -7.35
N MET A 245 -6.53 1.14 -7.52
CA MET A 245 -6.36 0.12 -6.48
C MET A 245 -5.52 0.63 -5.30
N ALA A 246 -4.54 1.49 -5.54
CA ALA A 246 -3.78 2.15 -4.49
C ALA A 246 -4.68 3.03 -3.59
N LEU A 247 -5.74 3.64 -4.11
CA LEU A 247 -6.67 4.48 -3.33
C LEU A 247 -7.91 3.72 -2.83
N ALA A 248 -8.28 2.60 -3.46
CA ALA A 248 -9.48 1.83 -3.16
C ALA A 248 -9.56 1.38 -1.69
N VAL A 249 -8.41 1.04 -1.10
CA VAL A 249 -8.34 0.62 0.30
C VAL A 249 -8.82 1.73 1.25
N GLY A 250 -8.47 3.00 0.99
CA GLY A 250 -8.90 4.13 1.80
C GLY A 250 -10.43 4.30 1.85
N ILE A 251 -11.12 3.98 0.75
CA ILE A 251 -12.58 3.98 0.68
C ILE A 251 -13.14 2.90 1.61
N THR A 252 -12.58 1.69 1.56
CA THR A 252 -13.06 0.57 2.40
C THR A 252 -12.85 0.84 3.89
N SER A 253 -11.76 1.52 4.28
CA SER A 253 -11.49 1.87 5.67
C SER A 253 -12.42 2.97 6.19
N GLY A 254 -12.82 3.92 5.35
CA GLY A 254 -13.85 4.91 5.67
C GLY A 254 -15.23 4.25 5.93
N VAL A 255 -15.67 3.37 5.04
CA VAL A 255 -16.94 2.62 5.19
C VAL A 255 -16.92 1.74 6.44
N TRP A 256 -15.75 1.21 6.82
CA TRP A 256 -15.61 0.41 8.02
C TRP A 256 -15.90 1.19 9.31
N ILE A 257 -15.40 2.42 9.40
CA ILE A 257 -15.59 3.31 10.55
C ILE A 257 -17.05 3.78 10.62
N TRP A 258 -17.70 3.96 9.47
CA TRP A 258 -19.10 4.36 9.36
C TRP A 258 -20.07 3.20 9.68
N ARG A 259 -20.15 2.82 10.96
CA ARG A 259 -21.29 2.07 11.50
C ARG A 259 -21.90 2.87 12.64
N GLY A 260 -23.23 3.00 12.63
CA GLY A 260 -24.08 3.95 13.39
C GLY A 260 -24.04 3.90 14.92
N LYS A 261 -22.86 3.84 15.51
CA LYS A 261 -22.53 4.21 16.89
C LYS A 261 -21.70 5.49 16.98
N THR A 262 -21.26 6.02 15.84
CA THR A 262 -20.89 7.42 15.61
C THR A 262 -22.07 8.11 14.94
#